data_AF-A0AAE3CE43-F1
#
_entry.id   AF-A0AAE3CE43-F1
#
_cell.length_a   1.000
_cell.length_b   1.000
_cell.length_c   1.000
_cell.angle_alpha   90.00
_cell.angle_beta   90.00
_cell.angle_gamma   90.00
#
_symmetry.space_group_name_H-M   'P 1'
#
loop_
_entity.id
_entity.type
_entity.pdbx_description
1 polymer ?
#
loop_
_entity_poly.entity_id
_entity_poly.type
_entity_poly.pdbx_seq_one_letter_code
_entity_poly.pdbx_strand_id
1 'polypeptide(L)'
;MSALVQSGDIMLPQHPDFGGPKPVVVPVGLDQDPHIRLVRDLARKLSSNYGFVLPSATFHRLMRGLDGSEKMSKRNPMSYFDLSEDLDSIRSKVMNAFTGGRATVAEQKKLGGEPDKCMIQELCVFHFMDDDKKIVEAYQNCKSGALLCGEHKQEVIGLITSWVKNHRRKKEKLIDTAREILNVK
;
A
#
# COMPACT_ATOMS: atom_id res chain seq x y z
N MET A 1 3.74 -9.62 -25.50
CA MET A 1 5.16 -9.69 -25.10
C MET A 1 5.35 -9.39 -23.60
N SER A 2 4.69 -8.36 -23.05
CA SER A 2 4.77 -8.01 -21.61
C SER A 2 4.49 -9.15 -20.62
N ALA A 3 3.46 -9.97 -20.84
CA ALA A 3 3.13 -11.08 -19.95
C ALA A 3 4.25 -12.14 -19.84
N LEU A 4 4.96 -12.40 -20.95
CA LEU A 4 6.10 -13.31 -20.96
C LEU A 4 7.33 -12.71 -20.29
N VAL A 5 7.56 -11.40 -20.44
CA VAL A 5 8.63 -10.68 -19.73
C VAL A 5 8.41 -10.79 -18.23
N GLN A 6 7.20 -10.46 -17.74
CA GLN A 6 6.87 -10.60 -16.31
C GLN A 6 6.99 -12.06 -15.81
N SER A 7 6.67 -13.04 -16.66
CA SER A 7 6.86 -14.46 -16.31
C SER A 7 8.34 -14.81 -16.18
N GLY A 8 9.15 -14.29 -17.11
CA GLY A 8 10.60 -14.37 -17.08
C GLY A 8 11.17 -13.74 -15.82
N ASP A 9 10.74 -12.53 -15.45
CA ASP A 9 11.19 -11.82 -14.25
C ASP A 9 10.98 -12.65 -12.98
N ILE A 10 9.83 -13.32 -12.85
CA ILE A 10 9.52 -14.18 -11.70
C ILE A 10 10.38 -15.45 -11.68
N MET A 11 10.69 -16.02 -12.84
CA MET A 11 11.48 -17.25 -12.95
C MET A 11 13.00 -16.99 -12.97
N LEU A 12 13.44 -15.76 -13.24
CA LEU A 12 14.85 -15.39 -13.41
C LEU A 12 15.75 -15.83 -12.24
N PRO A 13 15.36 -15.67 -10.95
CA PRO A 13 16.19 -16.13 -9.83
C PRO A 13 16.39 -17.65 -9.78
N GLN A 14 15.60 -18.42 -10.54
CA GLN A 14 15.71 -19.87 -10.62
C GLN A 14 16.67 -20.35 -11.70
N HIS A 15 17.10 -19.47 -12.61
CA HIS A 15 18.03 -19.83 -13.68
C HIS A 15 19.46 -20.00 -13.12
N PRO A 16 20.27 -20.94 -13.64
CA PRO A 16 21.65 -21.18 -13.17
C PRO A 16 22.55 -19.94 -13.18
N ASP A 17 22.41 -19.09 -14.19
CA ASP A 17 23.17 -17.83 -14.31
C ASP A 17 22.93 -16.86 -13.14
N PHE A 18 21.83 -17.03 -12.41
CA PHE A 18 21.48 -16.23 -11.23
C PHE A 18 21.63 -17.02 -9.92
N GLY A 19 22.33 -18.16 -9.96
CA GLY A 19 22.60 -19.04 -8.82
C GLY A 19 21.39 -19.87 -8.38
N GLY A 20 20.44 -20.11 -9.28
CA GLY A 20 19.27 -20.95 -9.04
C GLY A 20 19.54 -22.46 -9.04
N PRO A 21 18.52 -23.29 -8.76
CA PRO A 21 17.13 -22.91 -8.50
C PRO A 21 16.93 -22.38 -7.07
N LYS A 22 16.24 -21.23 -6.94
CA LYS A 22 15.84 -20.64 -5.65
C LYS A 22 14.31 -20.60 -5.56
N PRO A 23 13.69 -21.03 -4.46
CA PRO A 23 12.26 -20.81 -4.25
C PRO A 23 11.92 -19.31 -4.31
N VAL A 24 10.92 -18.94 -5.10
CA VAL A 24 10.49 -17.55 -5.29
C VAL A 24 9.13 -17.33 -4.64
N VAL A 25 8.99 -16.25 -3.87
CA VAL A 25 7.73 -15.76 -3.31
C VAL A 25 7.44 -14.37 -3.89
N VAL A 26 6.29 -14.19 -4.51
CA VAL A 26 5.90 -12.92 -5.15
C VAL A 26 4.75 -12.26 -4.37
N PRO A 27 4.96 -11.09 -3.74
CA PRO A 27 3.87 -10.33 -3.14
C PRO A 27 3.07 -9.60 -4.22
N VAL A 28 1.78 -9.89 -4.33
CA VAL A 28 0.92 -9.33 -5.38
C VAL A 28 -0.46 -8.94 -4.87
N GLY A 29 -1.11 -8.01 -5.58
CA GLY A 29 -2.54 -7.76 -5.41
C GLY A 29 -3.34 -8.95 -5.95
N LEU A 30 -4.57 -9.11 -5.45
CA LEU A 30 -5.47 -10.19 -5.90
C LEU A 30 -5.76 -10.12 -7.42
N ASP A 31 -5.72 -8.93 -8.00
CA ASP A 31 -5.89 -8.68 -9.43
C ASP A 31 -4.78 -9.28 -10.31
N GLN A 32 -3.64 -9.68 -9.74
CA GLN A 32 -2.51 -10.29 -10.45
C GLN A 32 -2.49 -11.83 -10.40
N ASP A 33 -3.45 -12.47 -9.70
CA ASP A 33 -3.52 -13.94 -9.62
C ASP A 33 -3.52 -14.65 -10.98
N PRO A 34 -4.22 -14.15 -12.04
CA PRO A 34 -4.15 -14.77 -13.36
C PRO A 34 -2.71 -14.84 -13.93
N HIS A 35 -1.87 -13.84 -13.64
CA HIS A 35 -0.47 -13.84 -14.08
C HIS A 35 0.34 -14.89 -13.32
N ILE A 36 0.19 -14.97 -11.99
CA ILE A 36 0.87 -15.99 -11.17
C ILE A 36 0.50 -17.41 -11.60
N ARG A 37 -0.76 -17.65 -11.97
CA ARG A 37 -1.20 -18.96 -12.51
C ARG A 37 -0.49 -19.29 -13.81
N LEU A 38 -0.42 -18.34 -14.75
CA LEU A 38 0.33 -18.52 -15.99
C LEU A 38 1.80 -18.87 -15.72
N VAL A 39 2.47 -18.18 -14.79
CA VAL A 39 3.86 -18.50 -14.45
C VAL A 39 4.01 -19.90 -13.90
N ARG A 40 3.07 -20.37 -13.07
CA ARG A 40 3.10 -21.75 -12.54
C ARG A 40 2.93 -22.80 -13.62
N ASP A 41 2.06 -22.55 -14.60
CA ASP A 41 1.88 -23.45 -15.75
C ASP A 41 3.15 -23.50 -16.62
N LEU A 42 3.78 -22.34 -16.85
CA LEU A 42 5.06 -22.26 -17.57
C LEU A 42 6.19 -22.95 -16.82
N ALA A 43 6.33 -22.70 -15.51
CA ALA A 43 7.35 -23.34 -14.67
C ALA A 43 7.20 -24.86 -14.69
N ARG A 44 5.96 -25.38 -14.59
CA ARG A 44 5.67 -26.81 -14.70
C ARG A 44 6.08 -27.37 -16.06
N LYS A 45 5.67 -26.72 -17.15
CA LYS A 45 5.96 -27.16 -18.53
C LYS A 45 7.46 -27.17 -18.83
N LEU A 46 8.20 -26.21 -18.27
CA LEU A 46 9.64 -26.03 -18.51
C LEU A 46 10.52 -26.72 -17.46
N SER A 47 9.92 -27.34 -16.44
CA SER A 47 10.64 -28.00 -15.34
C SER A 47 11.64 -29.07 -15.81
N SER A 48 11.28 -29.86 -16.83
CA SER A 48 12.17 -30.89 -17.37
C SER A 48 13.43 -30.33 -18.03
N ASN A 49 13.35 -29.11 -18.58
CA ASN A 49 14.42 -28.50 -19.36
C ASN A 49 15.30 -27.58 -18.50
N TYR A 50 14.70 -26.89 -17.52
CA TYR A 50 15.36 -25.84 -16.74
C TYR A 50 15.35 -26.08 -15.23
N GLY A 51 14.69 -27.13 -14.73
CA GLY A 51 14.60 -27.43 -13.30
C GLY A 51 13.77 -26.42 -12.50
N PHE A 52 12.85 -25.68 -13.16
CA PHE A 52 12.04 -24.68 -12.48
C PHE A 52 11.11 -25.28 -11.42
N VAL A 53 11.04 -24.58 -10.28
CA VAL A 53 10.15 -24.80 -9.16
C VAL A 53 8.97 -23.82 -9.27
N LEU A 54 7.77 -24.26 -8.89
CA LEU A 54 6.59 -23.40 -8.94
C LEU A 54 6.74 -22.21 -7.96
N PRO A 55 6.57 -20.96 -8.41
CA PRO A 55 6.63 -19.80 -7.53
C PRO A 55 5.45 -19.80 -6.55
N SER A 56 5.70 -19.32 -5.34
CA SER A 56 4.70 -19.00 -4.33
C SER A 56 4.28 -17.53 -4.45
N ALA A 57 3.11 -17.18 -3.91
CA ALA A 57 2.64 -15.80 -3.91
C ALA A 57 1.94 -15.49 -2.59
N THR A 58 2.13 -14.27 -2.08
CA THR A 58 1.34 -13.70 -1.00
C THR A 58 0.40 -12.66 -1.58
N PHE A 59 -0.84 -12.63 -1.09
CA PHE A 59 -1.87 -11.74 -1.59
C PHE A 59 -2.17 -10.64 -0.57
N HIS A 60 -2.08 -9.39 -1.00
CA HIS A 60 -2.46 -8.25 -0.18
C HIS A 60 -3.74 -7.59 -0.71
N ARG A 61 -4.53 -7.04 0.22
CA ARG A 61 -5.70 -6.24 -0.12
C ARG A 61 -5.23 -4.92 -0.75
N LEU A 62 -5.90 -4.50 -1.82
CA LEU A 62 -5.69 -3.19 -2.41
C LEU A 62 -6.32 -2.12 -1.49
N MET A 63 -5.54 -1.09 -1.20
CA MET A 63 -6.02 0.06 -0.45
C MET A 63 -6.93 0.93 -1.35
N ARG A 64 -8.03 1.39 -0.77
CA ARG A 64 -8.96 2.30 -1.44
C ARG A 64 -8.34 3.69 -1.65
N GLY A 65 -8.92 4.44 -2.58
CA GLY A 65 -8.57 5.85 -2.76
C GLY A 65 -9.02 6.69 -1.56
N LEU A 66 -8.31 7.78 -1.27
CA LEU A 66 -8.68 8.74 -0.23
C LEU A 66 -10.08 9.33 -0.41
N ASP A 67 -10.58 9.35 -1.64
CA ASP A 67 -11.92 9.78 -2.02
C ASP A 67 -13.00 8.69 -1.78
N GLY A 68 -12.61 7.51 -1.30
CA GLY A 68 -13.49 6.35 -1.09
C GLY A 68 -13.65 5.44 -2.30
N SER A 69 -12.97 5.73 -3.43
CA SER A 69 -12.97 4.88 -4.61
C SER A 69 -12.32 3.51 -4.34
N GLU A 70 -12.67 2.49 -5.12
CA GLU A 70 -12.17 1.11 -4.89
C GLU A 70 -10.64 0.99 -5.01
N LYS A 71 -10.00 1.86 -5.80
CA LYS A 71 -8.55 1.81 -6.06
C LYS A 71 -7.99 3.21 -6.26
N MET A 72 -6.82 3.46 -5.67
CA MET A 72 -6.03 4.66 -5.96
C MET A 72 -5.73 4.79 -7.46
N SER A 73 -5.87 6.01 -8.00
CA SER A 73 -5.67 6.27 -9.42
C SER A 73 -4.94 7.58 -9.66
N LYS A 74 -3.86 7.53 -10.46
CA LYS A 74 -3.16 8.73 -10.94
C LYS A 74 -4.05 9.66 -11.76
N ARG A 75 -5.15 9.16 -12.32
CA ARG A 75 -6.14 9.97 -13.06
C ARG A 75 -7.01 10.81 -12.14
N ASN A 76 -7.12 10.43 -10.87
CA ASN A 76 -7.82 11.21 -9.85
C ASN A 76 -6.82 11.64 -8.76
N PRO A 77 -6.23 12.85 -8.87
CA PRO A 77 -5.24 13.35 -7.91
C PRO A 77 -5.73 13.43 -6.46
N MET A 78 -7.05 13.47 -6.22
CA MET A 78 -7.62 13.48 -4.87
C MET A 78 -7.74 12.09 -4.25
N SER A 79 -7.57 11.02 -5.04
CA SER A 79 -7.62 9.64 -4.55
C SER A 79 -6.33 9.18 -3.85
N TYR A 80 -5.24 9.93 -3.94
CA TYR A 80 -3.95 9.58 -3.34
C TYR A 80 -3.06 10.82 -3.12
N PHE A 81 -1.97 10.66 -2.36
CA PHE A 81 -0.88 11.62 -2.34
C PHE A 81 0.44 10.95 -2.73
N ASP A 82 1.33 11.69 -3.39
CA ASP A 82 2.69 11.22 -3.69
C ASP A 82 3.65 11.52 -2.53
N LEU A 83 4.64 10.66 -2.31
CA LEU A 83 5.65 10.86 -1.27
C LEU A 83 6.56 12.08 -1.52
N SER A 84 6.54 12.61 -2.74
CA SER A 84 7.30 13.78 -3.20
C SER A 84 6.45 15.06 -3.25
N GLU A 85 5.14 14.99 -3.00
CA GLU A 85 4.22 16.13 -3.08
C GLU A 85 4.34 17.08 -1.88
N ASP A 86 4.07 18.37 -2.02
CA ASP A 86 4.17 19.30 -0.89
C ASP A 86 3.35 18.85 0.35
N LEU A 87 3.88 19.13 1.55
CA LEU A 87 3.25 18.71 2.80
C LEU A 87 1.88 19.35 3.02
N ASP A 88 1.66 20.59 2.58
CA ASP A 88 0.36 21.26 2.69
C ASP A 88 -0.65 20.65 1.72
N SER A 89 -0.20 20.19 0.56
CA SER A 89 -1.04 19.44 -0.35
C SER A 89 -1.44 18.07 0.23
N ILE A 90 -0.50 17.34 0.84
CA ILE A 90 -0.80 16.10 1.59
C ILE A 90 -1.81 16.37 2.71
N ARG A 91 -1.62 17.43 3.51
CA ARG A 91 -2.55 17.84 4.57
C ARG A 91 -3.95 18.07 4.01
N SER A 92 -4.05 18.85 2.93
CA SER A 92 -5.32 19.16 2.28
C SER A 92 -6.04 17.90 1.79
N LYS A 93 -5.32 16.97 1.14
CA LYS A 93 -5.90 15.72 0.64
C LYS A 93 -6.39 14.82 1.78
N VAL A 94 -5.61 14.66 2.84
CA VAL A 94 -6.03 13.86 4.01
C VAL A 94 -7.20 14.53 4.74
N MET A 95 -7.21 15.85 4.85
CA MET A 95 -8.36 16.58 5.39
C MET A 95 -9.63 16.41 4.56
N ASN A 96 -9.52 16.29 3.23
CA ASN A 96 -10.63 16.05 2.33
C ASN A 96 -10.95 14.55 2.13
N ALA A 97 -10.20 13.65 2.76
CA ALA A 97 -10.42 12.22 2.58
C ALA A 97 -11.81 11.79 3.09
N PHE A 98 -12.40 10.82 2.40
CA PHE A 98 -13.66 10.21 2.75
C PHE A 98 -13.60 9.54 4.12
N THR A 99 -14.62 9.80 4.92
CA THR A 99 -14.76 9.26 6.28
C THR A 99 -16.11 8.60 6.44
N GLY A 100 -16.18 7.55 7.26
CA GLY A 100 -17.45 6.99 7.74
C GLY A 100 -18.10 7.81 8.86
N GLY A 101 -17.83 9.11 8.95
CA GLY A 101 -18.42 10.00 9.96
C GLY A 101 -19.88 10.34 9.67
N ARG A 102 -20.51 11.08 10.59
CA ARG A 102 -21.88 11.60 10.41
C ARG A 102 -21.87 13.05 9.93
N ALA A 103 -23.02 13.55 9.49
CA ALA A 103 -23.14 14.91 8.96
C ALA A 103 -22.89 15.98 10.04
N THR A 104 -23.27 15.69 11.29
CA THR A 104 -23.09 16.61 12.43
C THR A 104 -22.32 15.98 13.59
N VAL A 105 -21.66 16.83 14.39
CA VAL A 105 -20.99 16.42 15.62
C VAL A 105 -21.97 15.76 16.60
N ALA A 106 -23.20 16.27 16.69
CA ALA A 106 -24.24 15.73 17.57
C ALA A 106 -24.62 14.30 17.16
N GLU A 107 -24.82 14.05 15.87
CA GLU A 107 -25.09 12.71 15.35
C GLU A 107 -23.91 11.77 15.56
N GLN A 108 -22.68 12.23 15.32
CA GLN A 108 -21.49 11.39 15.53
C GLN A 108 -21.37 10.98 17.00
N LYS A 109 -21.57 11.90 17.95
CA LYS A 109 -21.54 11.58 19.38
C LYS A 109 -22.66 10.64 19.81
N LYS A 110 -23.82 10.70 19.15
CA LYS A 110 -24.99 9.89 19.50
C LYS A 110 -24.95 8.49 18.86
N LEU A 111 -24.53 8.39 17.60
CA LEU A 111 -24.65 7.20 16.76
C LEU A 111 -23.30 6.54 16.43
N GLY A 112 -22.19 7.22 16.74
CA GLY A 112 -20.86 6.78 16.32
C GLY A 112 -20.61 6.93 14.82
N GLY A 113 -19.36 6.66 14.44
CA GLY A 113 -18.91 6.55 13.05
C GLY A 113 -18.80 5.09 12.56
N GLU A 114 -18.56 4.96 11.26
CA GLU A 114 -18.38 3.69 10.54
C GLU A 114 -16.91 3.55 10.10
N PRO A 115 -15.99 3.17 11.02
CA PRO A 115 -14.55 3.13 10.72
C PRO A 115 -14.17 2.19 9.58
N ASP A 116 -14.96 1.13 9.32
CA ASP A 116 -14.73 0.18 8.22
C ASP A 116 -14.83 0.85 6.83
N LYS A 117 -15.53 1.99 6.75
CA LYS A 117 -15.66 2.81 5.53
C LYS A 117 -14.72 4.01 5.52
N CYS A 118 -13.94 4.24 6.57
CA CYS A 118 -13.17 5.45 6.75
C CYS A 118 -11.74 5.31 6.18
N MET A 119 -11.34 6.23 5.28
CA MET A 119 -10.00 6.19 4.69
C MET A 119 -8.92 6.54 5.71
N ILE A 120 -9.26 7.32 6.74
CA ILE A 120 -8.31 7.67 7.81
C ILE A 120 -7.96 6.44 8.65
N GLN A 121 -8.96 5.62 9.00
CA GLN A 121 -8.71 4.35 9.68
C GLN A 121 -7.89 3.41 8.80
N GLU A 122 -8.21 3.35 7.50
CA GLU A 122 -7.47 2.50 6.55
C GLU A 122 -6.01 2.93 6.41
N LEU A 123 -5.71 4.23 6.38
CA LEU A 123 -4.35 4.77 6.42
C LEU A 123 -3.58 4.37 7.68
N CYS A 124 -4.23 4.38 8.85
CA CYS A 124 -3.63 3.92 10.10
C CYS A 124 -3.27 2.44 10.03
N VAL A 125 -4.21 1.60 9.61
CA VAL A 125 -4.03 0.13 9.53
C VAL A 125 -2.94 -0.25 8.53
N PHE A 126 -2.86 0.43 7.39
CA PHE A 126 -1.93 0.03 6.33
C PHE A 126 -0.52 0.60 6.48
N HIS A 127 -0.35 1.80 7.05
CA HIS A 127 0.89 2.57 6.84
C HIS A 127 1.43 3.34 8.04
N PHE A 128 0.58 4.05 8.77
CA PHE A 128 1.06 5.15 9.64
C PHE A 128 0.99 4.86 11.13
N MET A 129 0.48 3.68 11.52
CA MET A 129 0.39 3.27 12.91
C MET A 129 0.83 1.81 13.04
N ASP A 130 1.93 1.59 13.77
CA ASP A 130 2.47 0.24 14.01
C ASP A 130 1.92 -0.38 15.31
N ASP A 131 1.28 0.42 16.17
CA ASP A 131 0.73 -0.03 17.45
C ASP A 131 -0.74 -0.43 17.30
N ASP A 132 -0.97 -1.75 17.23
CA ASP A 132 -2.31 -2.35 17.13
C ASP A 132 -3.27 -1.85 18.21
N LYS A 133 -2.77 -1.55 19.42
CA LYS A 133 -3.64 -1.07 20.51
C LYS A 133 -4.23 0.30 20.17
N LYS A 134 -3.42 1.20 19.61
CA LYS A 134 -3.87 2.53 19.19
C LYS A 134 -4.85 2.46 18.03
N ILE A 135 -4.62 1.54 17.08
CA ILE A 135 -5.54 1.30 15.96
C ILE A 135 -6.90 0.87 16.50
N VAL A 136 -6.92 -0.10 17.42
CA VAL A 136 -8.13 -0.63 18.04
C VAL A 136 -8.82 0.44 18.90
N GLU A 137 -8.07 1.22 19.66
CA GLU A 137 -8.60 2.32 20.48
C GLU A 137 -9.28 3.38 19.60
N ALA A 138 -8.61 3.87 18.55
CA ALA A 138 -9.18 4.82 17.60
C ALA A 138 -10.45 4.25 16.93
N TYR A 139 -10.44 2.95 16.60
CA TYR A 139 -11.60 2.26 16.04
C TYR A 139 -12.79 2.24 17.00
N GLN A 140 -12.57 1.88 18.27
CA GLN A 140 -13.64 1.83 19.27
C GLN A 140 -14.15 3.23 19.63
N ASN A 141 -13.25 4.21 19.77
CA ASN A 141 -13.62 5.59 20.04
C ASN A 141 -14.41 6.22 18.87
N CYS A 142 -14.10 5.85 17.62
CA CYS A 142 -14.89 6.22 16.46
C CYS A 142 -16.29 5.59 16.52
N LYS A 143 -16.40 4.28 16.80
CA LYS A 143 -17.69 3.57 16.90
C LYS A 143 -18.57 4.07 18.05
N SER A 144 -17.98 4.49 19.17
CA SER A 144 -18.73 5.03 20.31
C SER A 144 -19.12 6.50 20.15
N GLY A 145 -18.55 7.20 19.16
CA GLY A 145 -18.74 8.65 18.99
C GLY A 145 -17.84 9.52 19.87
N ALA A 146 -16.91 8.90 20.62
CA ALA A 146 -15.93 9.60 21.46
C ALA A 146 -14.85 10.33 20.64
N LEU A 147 -14.57 9.86 19.41
CA LEU A 147 -13.59 10.45 18.50
C LEU A 147 -14.29 11.12 17.30
N LEU A 148 -14.03 12.41 17.08
CA LEU A 148 -14.54 13.13 15.92
C LEU A 148 -13.64 12.94 14.71
N CYS A 149 -14.21 12.94 13.51
CA CYS A 149 -13.45 12.76 12.27
C CYS A 149 -12.37 13.83 12.05
N GLY A 150 -12.64 15.08 12.44
CA GLY A 150 -11.66 16.17 12.33
C GLY A 150 -10.46 15.95 13.24
N GLU A 151 -10.69 15.50 14.47
CA GLU A 151 -9.63 15.20 15.45
C GLU A 151 -8.74 14.06 14.96
N HIS A 152 -9.37 12.95 14.52
CA HIS A 152 -8.64 11.80 13.99
C HIS A 152 -7.82 12.17 12.74
N LYS A 153 -8.37 13.01 11.84
CA LYS A 153 -7.64 13.51 10.67
C LYS A 153 -6.39 14.30 11.07
N GLN A 154 -6.49 15.20 12.04
CA GLN A 154 -5.36 16.02 12.49
C GLN A 154 -4.25 15.18 13.11
N GLU A 155 -4.60 14.20 13.94
CA GLU A 155 -3.63 13.25 14.50
C GLU A 155 -2.87 12.51 13.39
N VAL A 156 -3.60 11.91 12.46
CA VAL A 156 -3.03 11.11 11.37
C VAL A 156 -2.19 11.97 10.42
N ILE A 157 -2.60 13.22 10.16
CA ILE A 157 -1.78 14.19 9.42
C ILE A 157 -0.43 14.42 10.08
N GLY A 158 -0.39 14.54 11.41
CA GLY A 158 0.85 14.66 12.17
C GLY A 158 1.78 13.46 11.92
N LEU A 159 1.24 12.25 11.96
CA LEU A 159 1.98 11.01 11.70
C LEU A 159 2.49 10.94 10.25
N ILE A 160 1.61 11.19 9.27
CA ILE A 160 1.95 11.17 7.84
C ILE A 160 3.05 12.17 7.53
N THR A 161 2.90 13.43 7.97
CA THR A 161 3.88 14.47 7.63
C THR A 161 5.25 14.21 8.27
N SER A 162 5.29 13.68 9.50
CA SER A 162 6.53 13.23 10.14
C SER A 162 7.19 12.09 9.36
N TRP A 163 6.39 11.08 8.96
CA TRP A 163 6.86 9.93 8.20
C TRP A 163 7.41 10.35 6.82
N VAL A 164 6.69 11.19 6.08
CA VAL A 164 7.08 11.68 4.75
C VAL A 164 8.38 12.49 4.81
N LYS A 165 8.55 13.36 5.81
CA LYS A 165 9.82 14.07 6.02
C LYS A 165 10.99 13.10 6.22
N ASN A 166 10.80 12.08 7.05
CA ASN A 166 11.81 11.06 7.28
C ASN A 166 12.12 10.25 6.00
N HIS A 167 11.08 9.88 5.25
CA HIS A 167 11.22 9.18 3.96
C HIS A 167 12.06 9.98 2.98
N ARG A 168 11.79 11.29 2.80
CA ARG A 168 12.56 12.16 1.90
C ARG A 168 14.01 12.25 2.29
N ARG A 169 14.29 12.47 3.58
CA ARG A 169 15.66 12.51 4.11
C ARG A 169 16.42 11.21 3.83
N LYS A 170 15.75 10.05 3.96
CA LYS A 170 16.38 8.75 3.64
C LYS A 170 16.61 8.59 2.14
N LYS A 171 15.63 8.97 1.31
CA LYS A 171 15.71 8.92 -0.15
C LYS A 171 16.88 9.75 -0.68
N GLU A 172 17.02 10.99 -0.22
CA GLU A 172 18.11 11.89 -0.63
C GLU A 172 19.49 11.29 -0.31
N LYS A 173 19.65 10.69 0.87
CA LYS A 173 20.92 10.06 1.27
C LYS A 173 21.28 8.82 0.47
N LEU A 174 20.29 8.16 -0.14
CA LEU A 174 20.46 6.87 -0.83
C LEU A 174 20.41 7.00 -2.35
N ILE A 175 20.29 8.22 -2.91
CA ILE A 175 20.15 8.40 -4.35
C ILE A 175 21.42 7.96 -5.11
N ASP A 176 22.59 8.24 -4.57
CA ASP A 176 23.86 7.87 -5.21
C ASP A 176 24.10 6.36 -5.09
N THR A 177 23.75 5.75 -3.95
CA THR A 177 23.74 4.29 -3.81
C THR A 177 22.79 3.63 -4.81
N ALA A 178 21.62 4.23 -5.06
CA ALA A 178 20.70 3.70 -6.07
C ALA A 178 21.28 3.78 -7.49
N ARG A 179 21.98 4.87 -7.83
CA ARG A 179 22.70 5.01 -9.11
C ARG A 179 23.80 3.97 -9.27
N GLU A 180 24.56 3.71 -8.21
CA GLU A 180 25.60 2.68 -8.18
C GLU A 180 25.00 1.29 -8.40
N ILE A 181 23.95 0.92 -7.67
CA ILE A 181 23.28 -0.38 -7.83
C ILE A 181 22.74 -0.58 -9.26
N LEU A 182 22.20 0.49 -9.86
CA LEU A 182 21.63 0.43 -11.20
C LEU A 182 22.67 0.59 -12.33
N ASN A 183 23.94 0.86 -12.00
CA ASN A 183 25.00 1.20 -12.95
C ASN A 183 24.61 2.34 -13.91
N VAL A 184 23.85 3.33 -13.41
CA VAL A 184 23.45 4.51 -14.20
C VAL A 184 24.23 5.71 -13.68
N LYS A 185 24.96 6.39 -14.57
CA LYS A 185 25.69 7.63 -14.25
C LYS A 185 24.74 8.79 -13.97
#